data_AF-U9TPN8-F1
#
_entry.id   AF-U9TPN8-F1
#
_cell.length_a   1.000
_cell.length_b   1.000
_cell.length_c   1.000
_cell.angle_alpha   90.00
_cell.angle_beta   90.00
_cell.angle_gamma   90.00
#
_symmetry.space_group_name_H-M   'P 1'
#
loop_
_entity.id
_entity.type
_entity.pdbx_description
1 polymer ?
#
loop_
_entity_poly.entity_id
_entity_poly.type
_entity_poly.pdbx_seq_one_letter_code
_entity_poly.pdbx_strand_id
1 'polypeptide(L)'
;MSEINCNRTKDESNIFDENVIDDEKNEAKLLFHQYQKSAESGYEVAMFNLAIYYENGKGTEKNLEKSFYWYQKAAEKDHIKA
;
A
#
# COMPACT_ATOMS: atom_id res chain seq x y z
N MET A 1 -14.14 -60.22 -8.68
CA MET A 1 -14.90 -58.98 -8.95
C MET A 1 -14.09 -57.86 -8.32
N SER A 2 -13.01 -57.47 -8.99
CA SER A 2 -12.91 -56.35 -9.94
C SER A 2 -12.61 -55.05 -9.21
N GLU A 3 -11.36 -54.62 -9.36
CA GLU A 3 -10.86 -53.30 -9.01
C GLU A 3 -11.64 -52.22 -9.79
N ILE A 4 -12.05 -51.16 -9.10
CA ILE A 4 -12.30 -49.86 -9.76
C ILE A 4 -11.28 -48.88 -9.20
N ASN A 5 -10.27 -48.63 -10.02
CA ASN A 5 -9.39 -47.48 -9.96
C ASN A 5 -10.13 -46.28 -10.57
N CYS A 6 -10.37 -45.22 -9.80
CA CYS A 6 -10.69 -43.92 -10.39
C CYS A 6 -9.60 -42.91 -10.01
N ASN A 7 -8.77 -42.60 -10.99
CA ASN A 7 -7.76 -41.56 -10.93
C ASN A 7 -8.41 -40.17 -10.94
N ARG A 8 -7.95 -39.31 -10.03
CA ARG A 8 -7.63 -37.88 -10.24
C ARG A 8 -8.74 -36.99 -10.84
N THR A 9 -9.42 -36.24 -9.96
CA THR A 9 -9.74 -34.84 -10.23
C THR A 9 -8.69 -33.99 -9.51
N LYS A 10 -7.75 -33.42 -10.29
CA LYS A 10 -7.29 -32.07 -9.97
C LYS A 10 -8.51 -31.18 -10.17
N ASP A 11 -8.56 -30.11 -9.39
CA ASP A 11 -9.45 -28.97 -9.53
C ASP A 11 -10.45 -28.81 -8.37
N GLU A 12 -10.32 -27.60 -7.82
CA GLU A 12 -11.30 -26.81 -7.10
C GLU A 12 -11.33 -26.90 -5.57
N SER A 13 -10.79 -25.81 -4.99
CA SER A 13 -11.05 -25.28 -3.64
C SER A 13 -10.27 -25.88 -2.46
N ASN A 14 -8.95 -25.69 -2.48
CA ASN A 14 -8.26 -25.30 -1.25
C ASN A 14 -7.73 -23.87 -1.41
N ILE A 15 -8.68 -22.91 -1.50
CA ILE A 15 -8.44 -21.46 -1.55
C ILE A 15 -8.71 -20.87 -0.15
N PHE A 16 -8.16 -21.49 0.89
CA PHE A 16 -8.28 -20.97 2.26
C PHE A 16 -6.91 -20.66 2.89
N ASP A 17 -5.87 -20.51 2.09
CA ASP A 17 -4.59 -19.93 2.49
C ASP A 17 -4.40 -18.55 1.83
N GLU A 18 -5.31 -17.58 2.01
CA GLU A 18 -4.94 -16.15 1.82
C GLU A 18 -5.89 -15.04 2.29
N ASN A 19 -6.98 -15.27 3.04
CA ASN A 19 -7.93 -14.17 3.30
C ASN A 19 -8.44 -14.07 4.75
N VAL A 20 -7.51 -13.86 5.69
CA VAL A 20 -7.81 -13.10 6.91
C VAL A 20 -6.99 -11.81 6.81
N ILE A 21 -7.48 -10.86 6.01
CA ILE A 21 -6.88 -9.53 5.91
C ILE A 21 -7.42 -8.75 7.12
N ASP A 22 -6.55 -8.48 8.08
CA ASP A 22 -6.83 -7.55 9.17
C ASP A 22 -7.38 -6.23 8.59
N ASP A 23 -8.63 -5.88 8.90
CA ASP A 23 -9.36 -4.73 8.32
C ASP A 23 -8.57 -3.40 8.42
N GLU A 24 -7.68 -3.24 9.42
CA GLU A 24 -6.80 -2.07 9.57
C GLU A 24 -5.74 -1.91 8.47
N LYS A 25 -5.22 -3.00 7.89
CA LYS A 25 -4.17 -2.93 6.85
C LYS A 25 -4.72 -2.43 5.52
N ASN A 26 -6.00 -2.67 5.25
CA ASN A 26 -6.66 -2.23 4.03
C ASN A 26 -6.87 -0.70 4.01
N GLU A 27 -7.25 -0.12 5.16
CA GLU A 27 -7.43 1.33 5.29
C GLU A 27 -6.13 2.10 5.12
N ALA A 28 -5.03 1.64 5.73
CA ALA A 28 -3.72 2.28 5.59
C ALA A 28 -3.22 2.28 4.12
N LYS A 29 -3.48 1.19 3.39
CA LYS A 29 -3.12 1.08 1.95
C LYS A 29 -3.97 2.01 1.09
N LEU A 30 -5.26 2.18 1.41
CA LEU A 30 -6.15 3.12 0.73
C LEU A 30 -5.73 4.58 0.96
N LEU A 31 -5.45 4.94 2.21
CA LEU A 31 -5.00 6.30 2.57
C LEU A 31 -3.67 6.65 1.92
N PHE A 32 -2.71 5.70 1.88
CA PHE A 32 -1.45 5.87 1.19
C PHE A 32 -1.65 6.27 -0.28
N HIS A 33 -2.50 5.54 -1.01
CA HIS A 33 -2.77 5.79 -2.42
C HIS A 33 -3.51 7.13 -2.65
N GLN A 34 -4.39 7.52 -1.74
CA GLN A 34 -5.06 8.83 -1.81
C GLN A 34 -4.07 9.98 -1.59
N TYR A 35 -3.19 9.89 -0.59
CA TYR A 35 -2.14 10.88 -0.37
C TYR A 35 -1.17 10.95 -1.54
N GLN A 36 -0.84 9.83 -2.18
CA GLN A 36 -0.01 9.83 -3.39
C GLN A 36 -0.63 10.69 -4.50
N LYS A 37 -1.91 10.47 -4.84
CA LYS A 37 -2.62 11.26 -5.85
C LYS A 37 -2.67 12.76 -5.50
N SER A 38 -2.94 13.08 -4.24
CA SER A 38 -3.00 14.47 -3.78
C SER A 38 -1.61 15.13 -3.74
N ALA A 39 -0.57 14.41 -3.34
CA ALA A 39 0.81 14.89 -3.36
C ALA A 39 1.30 15.13 -4.80
N GLU A 40 0.92 14.28 -5.75
CA GLU A 40 1.18 14.49 -7.19
C GLU A 40 0.44 15.73 -7.71
N SER A 41 -0.75 16.02 -7.18
CA SER A 41 -1.53 17.23 -7.51
C SER A 41 -1.02 18.51 -6.83
N GLY A 42 0.06 18.44 -6.04
CA GLY A 42 0.69 19.62 -5.45
C GLY A 42 0.16 20.02 -4.06
N TYR A 43 -0.67 19.21 -3.41
CA TYR A 43 -1.15 19.48 -2.06
C TYR A 43 -0.04 19.21 -1.03
N GLU A 44 0.47 20.27 -0.39
CA GLU A 44 1.58 20.23 0.57
C GLU A 44 1.28 19.33 1.78
N VAL A 45 0.09 19.45 2.39
CA VAL A 45 -0.37 18.53 3.46
C VAL A 45 -0.33 17.06 3.03
N ALA A 46 -0.65 16.76 1.77
CA ALA A 46 -0.60 15.38 1.26
C ALA A 46 0.85 14.89 1.06
N MET A 47 1.77 15.76 0.63
CA MET A 47 3.19 15.43 0.54
C MET A 47 3.77 15.10 1.92
N PHE A 48 3.44 15.91 2.93
CA PHE A 48 3.86 15.68 4.32
C PHE A 48 3.33 14.34 4.87
N ASN A 49 2.04 14.06 4.67
CA ASN A 49 1.45 12.79 5.11
C ASN A 49 2.04 11.58 4.36
N LEU A 50 2.30 11.71 3.05
CA LEU A 50 2.94 10.65 2.27
C LEU A 50 4.35 10.33 2.78
N ALA A 51 5.11 11.35 3.19
CA ALA A 51 6.44 11.18 3.79
C ALA A 51 6.38 10.38 5.11
N ILE A 52 5.38 10.65 5.95
CA ILE A 52 5.13 9.92 7.21
C ILE A 52 4.78 8.45 6.94
N TYR A 53 4.00 8.17 5.89
CA TYR A 53 3.63 6.79 5.55
C TYR A 53 4.84 5.98 5.09
N TYR A 54 5.73 6.58 4.31
CA TYR A 54 7.00 5.96 3.93
C TYR A 54 7.96 5.81 5.13
N GLU A 55 7.98 6.74 6.09
CA GLU A 55 8.80 6.61 7.30
C GLU A 55 8.35 5.43 8.18
N ASN A 56 7.04 5.24 8.30
CA ASN A 56 6.44 4.23 9.16
C ASN A 56 6.16 2.89 8.48
N GLY A 57 6.22 2.82 7.14
CA GLY A 57 5.80 1.64 6.40
C GLY A 57 4.31 1.31 6.58
N LYS A 58 3.46 2.34 6.72
CA LYS A 58 2.01 2.17 6.83
C LYS A 58 1.42 2.11 5.44
N GLY A 59 0.69 1.04 5.11
CA GLY A 59 0.09 0.86 3.78
C GLY A 59 1.08 0.68 2.62
N THR A 60 2.39 0.68 2.90
CA THR A 60 3.50 0.49 1.96
C THR A 60 4.75 0.02 2.72
N GLU A 61 5.83 -0.31 2.03
CA GLU A 61 7.11 -0.63 2.67
C GLU A 61 7.78 0.65 3.21
N LYS A 62 8.43 0.52 4.38
CA LYS A 62 9.22 1.61 4.95
C LYS A 62 10.34 2.00 3.99
N ASN A 63 10.41 3.29 3.64
CA ASN A 63 11.41 3.83 2.74
C ASN A 63 11.81 5.27 3.15
N LEU A 64 12.94 5.40 3.83
CA LEU A 64 13.44 6.71 4.31
C LEU A 64 13.87 7.64 3.17
N GLU A 65 14.37 7.09 2.06
CA GLU A 65 14.79 7.88 0.89
C GLU A 65 13.58 8.57 0.24
N LYS A 66 12.48 7.83 0.04
CA LYS A 66 11.23 8.39 -0.47
C LYS A 66 10.58 9.36 0.53
N SER A 67 10.66 9.07 1.83
CA SER A 67 10.18 9.98 2.87
C SER A 67 10.90 11.33 2.79
N PHE A 68 12.23 11.32 2.73
CA PHE A 68 13.05 12.51 2.59
C PHE A 68 12.73 13.32 1.32
N TYR A 69 12.58 12.63 0.18
CA TYR A 69 12.18 13.26 -1.09
C TYR A 69 10.86 14.05 -0.96
N TRP A 70 9.84 13.47 -0.33
CA TRP A 70 8.54 14.13 -0.17
C TRP A 70 8.59 15.29 0.83
N TYR A 71 9.39 15.19 1.89
CA TYR A 71 9.62 16.32 2.80
C TYR A 71 10.30 17.50 2.12
N GLN A 72 11.33 17.26 1.30
CA GLN A 72 12.00 18.31 0.53
C GLN A 72 11.00 19.01 -0.41
N LYS A 73 10.20 18.23 -1.13
CA LYS A 73 9.20 18.76 -2.05
C LYS A 73 8.12 19.60 -1.34
N ALA A 74 7.72 19.20 -0.13
CA ALA A 74 6.79 19.97 0.69
C ALA A 74 7.40 21.31 1.10
N ALA A 75 8.64 21.32 1.61
CA ALA A 75 9.35 22.53 2.01
C ALA A 75 9.57 23.50 0.84
N GLU A 76 9.92 22.99 -0.35
CA GLU A 76 10.08 23.81 -1.56
C GLU A 76 8.78 24.52 -1.96
N LYS A 77 7.61 23.90 -1.76
CA LYS A 77 6.32 24.52 -2.12
C LYS A 77 5.96 25.69 -1.22
N ASP A 78 6.35 25.66 0.05
CA ASP A 78 6.13 26.78 0.97
C ASP A 78 6.99 27.98 0.61
N HIS A 79 8.22 27.75 0.13
CA HIS A 79 9.11 28.83 -0.30
C HIS A 79 8.64 29.55 -1.58
N ILE A 80 7.86 28.92 -2.46
CA ILE A 80 7.38 29.52 -3.71
C ILE A 80 6.18 30.46 -3.48
N LYS A 81 5.46 30.34 -2.36
CA LYS A 81 4.30 31.18 -2.05
C LYS A 81 4.65 32.51 -1.34
N ALA A 82 5.90 32.71 -0.94
CA ALA A 82 6.40 33.92 -0.27
C ALA A 82 7.02 34.91 -1.26
#